data_AF-A0AAV9F3Y7-F1
#
_entry.id   AF-A0AAV9F3Y7-F1
#
_cell.length_a   1.000
_cell.length_b   1.000
_cell.length_c   1.000
_cell.angle_alpha   90.00
_cell.angle_beta   90.00
_cell.angle_gamma   90.00
#
_symmetry.space_group_name_H-M   'P 1'
#
loop_
_entity.id
_entity.type
_entity.pdbx_description
1 polymer ?
#
loop_
_entity_poly.entity_id
_entity_poly.type
_entity_poly.pdbx_seq_one_letter_code
_entity_poly.pdbx_strand_id
1 'polypeptide(L)'
;MWNTIAGNDSENAQEGVRTVDDDNFIDDSGVDPAHLYGSDHEGSAGNAPQAEEGEEEDEIKKLFNSGKKKKKPEKTPAEIALLVESLMAELEVTAEEDAELNREGKPAINKLKKLPMLTDVLSKKQLHHEFVDHGVLTLLKNWLEPLPDGSLPNMNIREAILKILTDVVMFLSRSDEETTSNKKLAKELVDKWSRPIFSKSARFEGMRTYDDERTPFRQSSLKKGSKSDQLASRRHASRPETLAMDFAVRPQSKINPEEVRARAKRVVHDQRRLKMNKKLQQLKEKRCSFRHPS
;
A
#
# COMPACT_ATOMS: atom_id res chain seq x y z
N MET A 1 -27.05 39.64 12.52
CA MET A 1 -27.23 40.99 13.08
C MET A 1 -26.61 40.97 14.47
N TRP A 2 -25.36 41.43 14.55
CA TRP A 2 -24.62 41.59 15.80
C TRP A 2 -24.71 43.06 16.19
N ASN A 3 -25.20 43.37 17.40
CA ASN A 3 -25.11 44.71 17.98
C ASN A 3 -24.32 44.62 19.30
N THR A 4 -23.02 44.87 19.15
CA THR A 4 -22.22 45.85 19.90
C THR A 4 -22.81 46.39 21.20
N ILE A 5 -22.30 45.87 22.32
CA ILE A 5 -22.09 46.64 23.56
C ILE A 5 -20.58 46.69 23.72
N ALA A 6 -19.97 47.81 23.30
CA ALA A 6 -18.60 48.16 23.62
C ALA A 6 -18.64 49.56 24.22
N GLY A 7 -18.12 49.70 25.44
CA GLY A 7 -18.11 50.96 26.14
C GLY A 7 -17.44 50.91 27.50
N ASN A 8 -16.13 50.71 27.50
CA ASN A 8 -15.18 51.42 28.37
C ASN A 8 -15.04 50.95 29.83
N ASP A 9 -14.25 49.89 30.05
CA ASP A 9 -13.48 49.73 31.30
C ASP A 9 -11.99 49.68 30.96
N SER A 10 -11.31 50.75 31.35
CA SER A 10 -9.86 50.91 31.33
C SER A 10 -9.26 50.06 32.45
N GLU A 11 -8.87 48.82 32.16
CA GLU A 11 -8.05 48.03 33.06
C GLU A 11 -6.60 48.53 32.98
N ASN A 12 -6.29 49.51 33.83
CA ASN A 12 -4.93 49.84 34.23
C ASN A 12 -4.36 48.60 34.92
N ALA A 13 -3.56 47.79 34.21
CA ALA A 13 -2.81 46.70 34.79
C ALA A 13 -1.77 47.31 35.75
N GLN A 14 -2.15 47.39 37.03
CA GLN A 14 -1.28 47.82 38.10
C GLN A 14 -0.16 46.78 38.25
N GLU A 15 1.00 47.08 37.67
CA GLU A 15 2.22 46.32 37.89
C GLU A 15 2.51 46.27 39.40
N GLY A 16 2.64 45.05 39.94
CA GLY A 16 2.83 44.82 41.37
C GLY A 16 4.04 45.58 41.90
N VAL A 17 3.90 46.21 43.07
CA VAL A 17 5.00 46.94 43.71
C VAL A 17 6.08 45.93 44.11
N ARG A 18 7.29 46.10 43.56
CA ARG A 18 8.50 45.37 43.97
C ARG A 18 8.65 45.43 45.49
N THR A 19 8.74 44.27 46.12
CA THR A 19 8.88 44.17 47.58
C THR A 19 10.34 43.98 47.95
N VAL A 20 10.71 44.41 49.16
CA VAL A 20 12.06 44.19 49.71
C VAL A 20 12.42 42.69 49.83
N ASP A 21 11.43 41.80 49.78
CA ASP A 21 11.63 40.35 49.72
C ASP A 21 12.10 39.88 48.33
N ASP A 22 11.73 40.57 47.25
CA ASP A 22 12.20 40.27 45.89
C ASP A 22 13.69 40.60 45.72
N ASP A 23 14.14 41.68 46.36
CA ASP A 23 15.55 42.10 46.36
C ASP A 23 16.45 41.20 47.24
N ASN A 24 15.84 40.45 48.15
CA ASN A 24 16.54 39.54 49.08
C ASN A 24 16.57 38.08 48.59
N PHE A 25 15.97 37.74 47.43
CA PHE A 25 15.92 36.37 46.92
C PHE A 25 17.27 35.87 46.36
N ILE A 26 18.16 36.77 45.93
CA ILE A 26 19.51 36.43 45.49
C ILE A 26 20.51 36.92 46.54
N ASP A 27 20.79 36.06 47.51
CA ASP A 27 21.92 36.25 48.43
C ASP A 27 23.24 35.95 47.71
N ASP A 28 23.75 36.97 47.01
CA ASP A 28 25.03 36.89 46.26
C ASP A 28 26.25 37.15 47.17
N SER A 29 26.08 37.09 48.50
CA SER A 29 27.16 37.38 49.45
C SER A 29 28.11 36.21 49.72
N GLY A 30 27.92 35.08 49.02
CA GLY A 30 28.70 33.85 49.20
C GLY A 30 29.67 33.46 48.08
N VAL A 31 29.75 34.24 47.00
CA VAL A 31 30.65 33.91 45.87
C VAL A 31 32.04 34.53 46.07
N ASP A 32 33.02 33.66 46.29
CA ASP A 32 34.45 33.99 46.34
C ASP A 32 34.88 34.76 45.05
N PRO A 33 35.55 35.93 45.16
CA PRO A 33 36.01 36.72 44.02
C PRO A 33 36.88 35.98 43.00
N ALA A 34 37.36 34.78 43.31
CA ALA A 34 38.12 33.92 42.41
C ALA A 34 37.29 33.31 41.24
N HIS A 35 35.95 33.38 41.27
CA HIS A 35 35.09 32.80 40.22
C HIS A 35 34.52 33.82 39.21
N LEU A 36 35.15 34.99 39.07
CA LEU A 36 34.87 35.89 37.95
C LEU A 36 35.35 35.21 36.65
N TYR A 37 34.42 34.56 35.94
CA TYR A 37 34.67 33.84 34.70
C TYR A 37 35.20 34.80 33.62
N GLY A 38 36.52 34.92 33.59
CA GLY A 38 37.26 35.36 32.42
C GLY A 38 36.95 34.39 31.29
N SER A 39 36.42 34.95 30.20
CA SER A 39 36.55 34.37 28.87
C SER A 39 37.99 33.92 28.68
N ASP A 40 38.23 32.61 28.61
CA ASP A 40 39.22 32.03 27.72
C ASP A 40 38.96 30.52 27.53
N HIS A 41 39.14 30.12 26.28
CA HIS A 41 39.25 28.77 25.76
C HIS A 41 39.79 27.73 26.77
N GLU A 42 39.05 26.64 26.98
CA GLU A 42 39.52 25.25 26.80
C GLU A 42 38.42 24.26 27.22
N GLY A 43 37.68 23.75 26.23
CA GLY A 43 36.74 22.66 26.43
C GLY A 43 37.50 21.35 26.63
N SER A 44 37.75 20.98 27.88
CA SER A 44 38.12 19.62 28.25
C SER A 44 36.89 18.72 28.07
N ALA A 45 36.81 18.07 26.91
CA ALA A 45 35.81 17.06 26.62
C ALA A 45 36.00 15.88 27.58
N GLY A 46 35.17 15.83 28.61
CA GLY A 46 34.97 14.63 29.42
C GLY A 46 34.67 13.45 28.50
N ASN A 47 35.48 12.41 28.63
CA ASN A 47 35.44 11.19 27.86
C ASN A 47 34.19 10.38 28.27
N ALA A 48 33.03 10.78 27.76
CA ALA A 48 31.83 9.96 27.71
C ALA A 48 31.89 9.14 26.42
N PRO A 49 31.68 7.82 26.43
CA PRO A 49 31.56 7.04 25.21
C PRO A 49 30.23 7.42 24.56
N GLN A 50 30.24 8.43 23.70
CA GLN A 50 29.13 8.78 22.85
C GLN A 50 29.48 8.47 21.39
N ALA A 51 28.59 7.69 20.80
CA ALA A 51 28.29 7.61 19.38
C ALA A 51 29.26 6.82 18.50
N GLU A 52 29.24 5.50 18.64
CA GLU A 52 29.49 4.57 17.52
C GLU A 52 28.16 4.25 16.79
N GLU A 53 27.04 4.16 17.51
CA GLU A 53 25.69 3.83 16.96
C GLU A 53 25.15 4.84 15.91
N GLY A 54 25.62 6.09 15.94
CA GLY A 54 25.19 7.12 14.98
C GLY A 54 25.86 6.98 13.61
N GLU A 55 27.07 6.43 13.56
CA GLU A 55 27.83 6.28 12.32
C GLU A 55 27.27 5.14 11.48
N GLU A 56 26.93 4.01 12.10
CA GLU A 56 26.38 2.83 11.43
C GLU A 56 25.01 3.11 10.79
N GLU A 57 24.13 3.82 11.49
CA GLU A 57 22.82 4.23 10.94
C GLU A 57 22.95 5.11 9.70
N ASP A 58 23.90 6.04 9.73
CA ASP A 58 24.15 6.97 8.64
C ASP A 58 24.85 6.29 7.47
N GLU A 59 25.71 5.32 7.72
CA GLU A 59 26.31 4.47 6.70
C GLU A 59 25.25 3.67 5.94
N ILE A 60 24.35 3.01 6.66
CA ILE A 60 23.28 2.22 6.04
C ILE A 60 22.32 3.13 5.27
N LYS A 61 21.91 4.27 5.83
CA LYS A 61 21.08 5.26 5.11
C LYS A 61 21.78 5.78 3.86
N LYS A 62 23.09 6.08 3.91
CA LYS A 62 23.88 6.49 2.73
C LYS A 62 23.99 5.38 1.68
N LEU A 63 24.03 4.12 2.10
CA LEU A 63 24.10 2.96 1.21
C LEU A 63 22.81 2.71 0.44
N PHE A 64 21.66 3.09 1.01
CA PHE A 64 20.34 2.91 0.42
C PHE A 64 19.80 4.16 -0.30
N ASN A 65 20.23 5.38 0.06
CA ASN A 65 19.73 6.65 -0.49
C ASN A 65 20.69 7.35 -1.47
N SER A 66 21.55 6.59 -2.14
CA SER A 66 22.47 7.08 -3.17
C SER A 66 21.76 7.43 -4.49
N GLY A 67 20.85 8.40 -4.44
CA GLY A 67 19.86 8.67 -5.48
C GLY A 67 19.78 10.10 -5.98
N LYS A 68 20.87 10.90 -6.07
CA LYS A 68 20.99 11.99 -7.06
C LYS A 68 22.44 12.17 -7.53
N LYS A 69 22.71 11.70 -8.76
CA LYS A 69 23.92 11.92 -9.58
C LYS A 69 25.25 11.32 -9.09
N LYS A 70 25.41 9.99 -9.21
CA LYS A 70 26.65 9.34 -9.70
C LYS A 70 26.35 7.85 -9.89
N LYS A 71 26.55 7.33 -11.11
CA LYS A 71 26.54 5.88 -11.37
C LYS A 71 27.72 5.27 -10.59
N LYS A 72 27.46 4.73 -9.42
CA LYS A 72 28.32 3.72 -8.78
C LYS A 72 28.10 2.37 -9.49
N PRO A 73 29.08 1.46 -9.48
CA PRO A 73 28.90 0.13 -10.06
C PRO A 73 27.68 -0.54 -9.41
N GLU A 74 26.89 -1.24 -10.22
CA GLU A 74 25.82 -2.12 -9.73
C GLU A 74 26.40 -3.00 -8.62
N LYS A 75 25.91 -2.84 -7.38
CA LYS A 75 26.26 -3.73 -6.27
C LYS A 75 25.93 -5.14 -6.70
N THR A 76 26.84 -6.08 -6.47
CA THR A 76 26.59 -7.48 -6.84
C THR A 76 25.41 -8.02 -6.03
N PRO A 77 24.64 -8.99 -6.55
CA PRO A 77 23.55 -9.62 -5.80
C PRO A 77 24.01 -10.15 -4.42
N ALA A 78 25.24 -10.65 -4.35
CA ALA A 78 25.85 -11.11 -3.10
C ALA A 78 26.11 -9.98 -2.09
N GLU A 79 26.57 -8.80 -2.55
CA GLU A 79 26.73 -7.63 -1.68
C GLU A 79 25.39 -7.11 -1.15
N ILE A 80 24.33 -7.21 -1.96
CA ILE A 80 22.98 -6.82 -1.55
C ILE A 80 22.46 -7.79 -0.48
N ALA A 81 22.66 -9.09 -0.67
CA ALA A 81 22.28 -10.12 0.31
C ALA A 81 22.98 -9.89 1.65
N LEU A 82 24.30 -9.69 1.66
CA LEU A 82 25.06 -9.41 2.89
C LEU A 82 24.60 -8.11 3.57
N LEU A 83 24.26 -7.09 2.80
CA LEU A 83 23.74 -5.83 3.34
C LEU A 83 22.36 -6.02 3.98
N VAL A 84 21.48 -6.78 3.34
CA VAL A 84 20.15 -7.09 3.86
C VAL A 84 20.26 -7.95 5.12
N GLU A 85 21.12 -8.96 5.11
CA GLU A 85 21.40 -9.82 6.27
C GLU A 85 21.91 -9.00 7.46
N SER A 86 22.90 -8.13 7.25
CA SER A 86 23.41 -7.23 8.29
C SER A 86 22.31 -6.33 8.87
N LEU A 87 21.49 -5.72 8.01
CA LEU A 87 20.36 -4.88 8.43
C LEU A 87 19.31 -5.67 9.21
N MET A 88 19.01 -6.89 8.78
CA MET A 88 18.05 -7.77 9.44
C MET A 88 18.52 -8.13 10.86
N ALA A 89 19.80 -8.45 11.03
CA ALA A 89 20.40 -8.72 12.33
C ALA A 89 20.35 -7.49 13.25
N GLU A 90 20.70 -6.31 12.75
CA GLU A 90 20.65 -5.06 13.53
C GLU A 90 19.21 -4.75 14.04
N LEU A 91 18.21 -4.95 13.18
CA LEU A 91 16.81 -4.72 13.54
C LEU A 91 16.26 -5.76 14.51
N GLU A 92 16.78 -6.99 14.48
CA GLU A 92 16.46 -8.03 15.45
C GLU A 92 17.03 -7.69 16.83
N VAL A 93 18.32 -7.33 16.87
CA VAL A 93 18.98 -6.84 18.10
C VAL A 93 18.24 -5.65 18.68
N THR A 94 17.85 -4.67 17.84
CA THR A 94 17.03 -3.51 18.26
C THR A 94 15.72 -3.94 18.93
N ALA A 95 15.08 -5.01 18.44
CA ALA A 95 13.84 -5.50 19.02
C ALA A 95 14.05 -6.14 20.40
N GLU A 96 15.13 -6.91 20.53
CA GLU A 96 15.54 -7.58 21.77
C GLU A 96 16.00 -6.59 22.84
N GLU A 97 16.82 -5.61 22.47
CA GLU A 97 17.26 -4.54 23.38
C GLU A 97 16.09 -3.78 23.97
N ASP A 98 15.12 -3.38 23.13
CA ASP A 98 13.92 -2.73 23.63
C ASP A 98 13.12 -3.68 24.55
N ALA A 99 13.09 -4.98 24.27
CA ALA A 99 12.43 -5.95 25.16
C ALA A 99 13.15 -6.08 26.52
N GLU A 100 14.48 -6.05 26.52
CA GLU A 100 15.28 -6.07 27.75
C GLU A 100 15.11 -4.76 28.55
N LEU A 101 15.18 -3.60 27.89
CA LEU A 101 14.91 -2.31 28.51
C LEU A 101 13.53 -2.29 29.17
N ASN A 102 12.51 -2.83 28.51
CA ASN A 102 11.18 -2.96 29.11
C ASN A 102 11.17 -3.91 30.31
N ARG A 103 11.91 -5.03 30.27
CA ARG A 103 12.05 -5.95 31.40
C ARG A 103 12.73 -5.30 32.61
N GLU A 104 13.69 -4.41 32.34
CA GLU A 104 14.37 -3.59 33.33
C GLU A 104 13.53 -2.37 33.79
N GLY A 105 12.36 -2.12 33.19
CA GLY A 105 11.51 -0.97 33.49
C GLY A 105 12.06 0.37 32.96
N LYS A 106 13.00 0.33 32.01
CA LYS A 106 13.59 1.49 31.34
C LYS A 106 12.82 1.84 30.06
N PRO A 107 12.82 3.11 29.63
CA PRO A 107 12.19 3.50 28.37
C PRO A 107 12.85 2.83 27.15
N ALA A 108 12.06 2.07 26.41
CA ALA A 108 12.45 1.40 25.16
C ALA A 108 12.10 2.28 23.95
N ILE A 109 13.12 2.92 23.36
CA ILE A 109 12.95 3.89 22.25
C ILE A 109 13.68 3.47 20.97
N ASN A 110 14.44 2.37 20.99
CA ASN A 110 15.33 2.01 19.88
C ASN A 110 14.52 1.60 18.65
N LYS A 111 13.43 0.83 18.81
CA LYS A 111 12.52 0.52 17.71
C LYS A 111 11.92 1.78 17.08
N LEU A 112 11.59 2.80 17.89
CA LEU A 112 11.05 4.06 17.38
C LEU A 112 12.08 4.83 16.55
N LYS A 113 13.36 4.82 16.95
CA LYS A 113 14.44 5.48 16.22
C LYS A 113 14.74 4.80 14.88
N LYS A 114 14.73 3.46 14.83
CA LYS A 114 15.03 2.68 13.62
C LYS A 114 13.83 2.53 12.68
N LEU A 115 12.61 2.80 13.14
CA LEU A 115 11.37 2.66 12.34
C LEU A 115 11.39 3.43 11.00
N PRO A 116 11.87 4.69 10.92
CA PRO A 116 11.95 5.41 9.64
C PRO A 116 12.90 4.75 8.65
N MET A 117 14.03 4.22 9.13
CA MET A 117 14.99 3.48 8.30
C MET A 117 14.37 2.19 7.76
N LEU A 118 13.72 1.40 8.64
CA LEU A 118 12.99 0.19 8.25
C LEU A 118 11.96 0.48 7.16
N THR A 119 11.18 1.55 7.34
CA THR A 119 10.14 1.95 6.40
C THR A 119 10.72 2.37 5.04
N ASP A 120 11.82 3.14 5.03
CA ASP A 120 12.47 3.57 3.79
C ASP A 120 13.05 2.38 3.01
N VAL A 121 13.71 1.46 3.69
CA VAL A 121 14.32 0.29 3.05
C VAL A 121 13.26 -0.68 2.52
N LEU A 122 12.22 -0.97 3.32
CA LEU A 122 11.11 -1.83 2.89
C LEU A 122 10.13 -1.15 1.93
N SER A 123 10.26 0.16 1.65
CA SER A 123 9.53 0.78 0.54
C SER A 123 10.06 0.36 -0.84
N LYS A 124 11.29 -0.17 -0.90
CA LYS A 124 12.01 -0.52 -2.13
C LYS A 124 11.61 -1.92 -2.60
N LYS A 125 10.62 -1.98 -3.51
CA LYS A 125 10.04 -3.23 -4.04
C LYS A 125 11.05 -4.20 -4.65
N GLN A 126 12.15 -3.69 -5.20
CA GLN A 126 13.22 -4.50 -5.77
C GLN A 126 14.00 -5.32 -4.73
N LEU A 127 13.94 -4.92 -3.46
CA LEU A 127 14.61 -5.64 -2.36
C LEU A 127 13.67 -6.60 -1.64
N HIS A 128 12.36 -6.60 -1.95
CA HIS A 128 11.38 -7.40 -1.23
C HIS A 128 11.65 -8.90 -1.29
N HIS A 129 12.18 -9.40 -2.41
CA HIS A 129 12.55 -10.81 -2.51
C HIS A 129 13.63 -11.17 -1.47
N GLU A 130 14.72 -10.40 -1.46
CA GLU A 130 15.83 -10.57 -0.51
C GLU A 130 15.33 -10.47 0.95
N PHE A 131 14.55 -9.44 1.28
CA PHE A 131 14.00 -9.30 2.64
C PHE A 131 13.11 -10.46 3.06
N VAL A 132 12.31 -11.01 2.15
CA VAL A 132 11.46 -12.17 2.43
C VAL A 132 12.31 -13.42 2.66
N ASP A 133 13.34 -13.63 1.84
CA ASP A 133 14.28 -14.75 1.98
C ASP A 133 15.01 -14.72 3.33
N HIS A 134 15.41 -13.52 3.78
CA HIS A 134 16.06 -13.29 5.09
C HIS A 134 15.09 -13.18 6.27
N GLY A 135 13.80 -13.49 6.08
CA GLY A 135 12.87 -13.64 7.20
C GLY A 135 12.30 -12.32 7.76
N VAL A 136 12.16 -11.27 6.95
CA VAL A 136 11.54 -10.00 7.37
C VAL A 136 10.18 -10.17 8.04
N LEU A 137 9.38 -11.16 7.62
CA LEU A 137 8.07 -11.43 8.23
C LEU A 137 8.19 -11.89 9.69
N THR A 138 9.25 -12.63 10.03
CA THR A 138 9.56 -13.05 11.41
C THR A 138 9.96 -11.85 12.24
N LEU A 139 10.82 -10.98 11.71
CA LEU A 139 11.19 -9.73 12.37
C LEU A 139 9.97 -8.84 12.64
N LEU A 140 9.12 -8.63 11.64
CA LEU A 140 7.89 -7.83 11.79
C LEU A 140 6.91 -8.46 12.79
N LYS A 141 6.82 -9.80 12.85
CA LYS A 141 6.08 -10.50 13.91
C LYS A 141 6.65 -10.15 15.28
N ASN A 142 7.97 -10.24 15.47
CA ASN A 142 8.62 -9.99 16.76
C ASN A 142 8.46 -8.53 17.21
N TRP A 143 8.49 -7.57 16.27
CA TRP A 143 8.23 -6.16 16.58
C TRP A 143 6.77 -5.87 16.99
N LEU A 144 5.82 -6.73 16.60
CA LEU A 144 4.41 -6.65 16.99
C LEU A 144 4.08 -7.49 18.24
N GLU A 145 5.03 -8.29 18.72
CA GLU A 145 4.84 -9.14 19.88
C GLU A 145 4.56 -8.29 21.12
N PRO A 146 3.62 -8.68 21.99
CA PRO A 146 3.42 -7.99 23.25
C PRO A 146 4.74 -7.90 24.02
N LEU A 147 4.98 -6.75 24.63
CA LEU A 147 6.15 -6.52 25.44
C LEU A 147 6.13 -7.47 26.66
N PRO A 148 7.27 -7.66 27.36
CA PRO A 148 7.32 -8.55 28.54
C PRO A 148 6.34 -8.18 29.66
N ASP A 149 5.86 -6.92 29.68
CA ASP A 149 4.83 -6.41 30.59
C ASP A 149 3.38 -6.71 30.12
N GLY A 150 3.22 -7.36 28.95
CA GLY A 150 1.95 -7.65 28.30
C GLY A 150 1.36 -6.48 27.52
N SER A 151 2.01 -5.32 27.51
CA SER A 151 1.55 -4.16 26.75
C SER A 151 1.80 -4.36 25.25
N LEU A 152 0.98 -3.71 24.42
CA LEU A 152 1.21 -3.71 22.98
C LEU A 152 2.29 -2.69 22.61
N PRO A 153 3.10 -2.97 21.58
CA PRO A 153 4.10 -2.01 21.10
C PRO A 153 3.45 -0.69 20.69
N ASN A 154 4.24 0.39 20.69
CA ASN A 154 3.76 1.75 20.43
C ASN A 154 2.85 1.84 19.19
N MET A 155 1.80 2.67 19.25
CA MET A 155 0.81 2.82 18.16
C MET A 155 1.47 3.11 16.81
N ASN A 156 2.50 3.96 16.78
CA ASN A 156 3.20 4.34 15.55
C ASN A 156 3.95 3.14 14.95
N ILE A 157 4.58 2.31 15.81
CA ILE A 157 5.22 1.07 15.38
C ILE A 157 4.18 0.13 14.76
N ARG A 158 3.05 -0.08 15.45
CA ARG A 158 1.97 -0.94 14.95
C ARG A 158 1.44 -0.46 13.61
N GLU A 159 1.17 0.83 13.47
CA GLU A 159 0.66 1.41 12.23
C GLU A 159 1.65 1.24 11.07
N ALA A 160 2.93 1.56 11.30
CA ALA A 160 3.97 1.45 10.28
C ALA A 160 4.18 0.00 9.84
N ILE A 161 4.28 -0.94 10.78
CA ILE A 161 4.45 -2.37 10.45
C ILE A 161 3.24 -2.91 9.69
N LEU A 162 2.02 -2.56 10.08
CA LEU A 162 0.82 -3.02 9.38
C LEU A 162 0.77 -2.51 7.93
N LYS A 163 1.26 -1.29 7.66
CA LYS A 163 1.41 -0.77 6.29
C LYS A 163 2.44 -1.58 5.50
N ILE A 164 3.62 -1.80 6.09
CA ILE A 164 4.70 -2.59 5.48
C ILE A 164 4.22 -4.01 5.15
N LEU A 165 3.55 -4.68 6.11
CA LEU A 165 2.98 -6.02 5.90
C LEU A 165 1.98 -6.03 4.74
N THR A 166 1.12 -5.02 4.65
CA THR A 166 0.17 -4.91 3.53
C THR A 166 0.92 -4.82 2.19
N ASP A 167 1.99 -4.03 2.13
CA ASP A 167 2.79 -3.86 0.92
C ASP A 167 3.55 -5.14 0.53
N VAL A 168 4.18 -5.83 1.49
CA VAL A 168 4.89 -7.09 1.26
C VAL A 168 3.93 -8.19 0.80
N VAL A 169 2.76 -8.33 1.43
CA VAL A 169 1.76 -9.33 1.00
C VAL A 169 1.20 -8.97 -0.38
N MET A 170 1.01 -7.68 -0.70
CA MET A 170 0.66 -7.24 -2.05
C MET A 170 1.73 -7.58 -3.08
N PHE A 171 3.02 -7.47 -2.73
CA PHE A 171 4.13 -7.90 -3.56
C PHE A 171 4.09 -9.41 -3.83
N LEU A 172 3.99 -10.24 -2.80
CA LEU A 172 3.90 -11.71 -2.92
C LEU A 172 2.71 -12.14 -3.79
N SER A 173 1.58 -11.42 -3.71
CA SER A 173 0.39 -11.69 -4.52
C SER A 173 0.61 -11.51 -6.04
N ARG A 174 1.66 -10.79 -6.42
CA ARG A 174 2.03 -10.45 -7.81
C ARG A 174 3.36 -11.06 -8.24
N SER A 175 4.17 -11.58 -7.32
CA SER A 175 5.47 -12.18 -7.62
C SER A 175 5.31 -13.36 -8.58
N ASP A 176 6.18 -13.47 -9.57
CA ASP A 176 6.18 -14.56 -10.53
C ASP A 176 6.80 -15.85 -9.96
N GLU A 177 7.73 -15.73 -9.02
CA GLU A 177 8.50 -16.81 -8.39
C GLU A 177 7.68 -17.61 -7.35
N GLU A 178 6.56 -17.06 -6.90
CA GLU A 178 5.69 -17.70 -5.93
C GLU A 178 4.80 -18.81 -6.56
N THR A 179 4.40 -19.81 -5.76
CA THR A 179 3.47 -20.85 -6.23
C THR A 179 2.07 -20.28 -6.50
N THR A 180 1.33 -20.85 -7.46
CA THR A 180 -0.02 -20.36 -7.79
C THR A 180 -0.98 -20.43 -6.59
N SER A 181 -0.84 -21.45 -5.74
CA SER A 181 -1.61 -21.60 -4.50
C SER A 181 -1.31 -20.46 -3.52
N ASN A 182 -0.04 -20.15 -3.27
CA ASN A 182 0.36 -19.08 -2.36
C ASN A 182 -0.01 -17.70 -2.91
N LYS A 183 0.12 -17.45 -4.22
CA LYS A 183 -0.40 -16.20 -4.84
C LYS A 183 -1.89 -16.03 -4.58
N LYS A 184 -2.67 -17.12 -4.65
CA LYS A 184 -4.11 -17.07 -4.36
C LYS A 184 -4.36 -16.72 -2.89
N LEU A 185 -3.64 -17.34 -1.96
CA LEU A 185 -3.73 -17.03 -0.53
C LEU A 185 -3.35 -15.56 -0.24
N ALA A 186 -2.24 -15.08 -0.79
CA ALA A 186 -1.81 -13.69 -0.65
C ALA A 186 -2.86 -12.71 -1.21
N LYS A 187 -3.48 -13.01 -2.36
CA LYS A 187 -4.59 -12.22 -2.91
C LYS A 187 -5.81 -12.22 -1.98
N GLU A 188 -6.17 -13.37 -1.43
CA GLU A 188 -7.29 -13.48 -0.48
C GLU A 188 -7.01 -12.71 0.81
N LEU A 189 -5.78 -12.73 1.32
CA LEU A 189 -5.36 -11.93 2.48
C LEU A 189 -5.48 -10.42 2.20
N VAL A 190 -4.92 -9.95 1.09
CA VAL A 190 -5.01 -8.54 0.68
C VAL A 190 -6.47 -8.11 0.52
N ASP A 191 -7.31 -8.92 -0.13
CA ASP A 191 -8.72 -8.63 -0.32
C ASP A 191 -9.46 -8.56 1.02
N LYS A 192 -9.25 -9.53 1.91
CA LYS A 192 -9.87 -9.56 3.23
C LYS A 192 -9.46 -8.38 4.10
N TRP A 193 -8.18 -8.00 4.10
CA TRP A 193 -7.65 -6.92 4.93
C TRP A 193 -7.98 -5.53 4.38
N SER A 194 -8.13 -5.37 3.06
CA SER A 194 -8.48 -4.07 2.45
C SER A 194 -9.98 -3.77 2.45
N ARG A 195 -10.86 -4.79 2.51
CA ARG A 195 -12.32 -4.63 2.46
C ARG A 195 -12.93 -3.64 3.47
N PRO A 196 -12.55 -3.66 4.77
CA PRO A 196 -13.07 -2.70 5.75
C PRO A 196 -12.70 -1.25 5.40
N ILE A 197 -11.50 -1.05 4.84
CA ILE A 197 -10.99 0.27 4.45
C ILE A 197 -11.80 0.83 3.27
N PHE A 198 -12.22 -0.03 2.34
CA PHE A 198 -12.99 0.37 1.15
C PHE A 198 -14.51 0.19 1.29
N SER A 199 -15.03 -0.12 2.49
CA SER A 199 -16.45 -0.45 2.70
C SER A 199 -16.98 -1.53 1.75
N LYS A 200 -16.12 -2.45 1.29
CA LYS A 200 -16.48 -3.54 0.39
C LYS A 200 -16.98 -4.72 1.21
N SER A 201 -18.30 -4.88 1.26
CA SER A 201 -18.96 -5.97 1.98
C SER A 201 -18.43 -7.35 1.57
N ALA A 202 -18.10 -8.21 2.55
CA ALA A 202 -17.86 -9.64 2.34
C ALA A 202 -19.16 -10.43 2.08
N ARG A 203 -20.32 -9.76 2.11
CA ARG A 203 -21.60 -10.37 1.74
C ARG A 203 -21.60 -10.66 0.24
N PHE A 204 -21.96 -11.88 -0.10
CA PHE A 204 -22.10 -12.41 -1.46
C PHE A 204 -22.86 -11.46 -2.42
N GLU A 205 -23.75 -10.63 -1.88
CA GLU A 205 -24.56 -9.64 -2.59
C GLU A 205 -23.72 -8.52 -3.27
N GLY A 206 -22.64 -8.07 -2.63
CA GLY A 206 -21.75 -7.02 -3.17
C GLY A 206 -20.71 -7.53 -4.17
N MET A 207 -20.58 -8.87 -4.32
CA MET A 207 -19.61 -9.49 -5.23
C MET A 207 -20.16 -9.62 -6.65
N ARG A 208 -21.50 -9.54 -6.84
CA ARG A 208 -22.16 -9.65 -8.15
C ARG A 208 -22.16 -8.37 -8.98
N THR A 209 -21.94 -7.21 -8.36
CA THR A 209 -22.00 -5.90 -9.05
C THR A 209 -20.73 -5.59 -9.85
N TYR A 210 -19.59 -6.17 -9.50
CA TYR A 210 -18.31 -5.87 -10.17
C TYR A 210 -18.10 -6.57 -11.52
N ASP A 211 -18.88 -7.61 -11.86
CA ASP A 211 -18.80 -8.29 -13.17
C ASP A 211 -19.71 -7.63 -14.24
N ASP A 212 -20.60 -6.69 -13.84
CA ASP A 212 -21.56 -6.02 -14.74
C ASP A 212 -21.00 -4.70 -15.36
N GLU A 213 -19.82 -4.26 -14.92
CA GLU A 213 -19.11 -3.07 -15.43
C GLU A 213 -18.02 -3.43 -16.46
N ARG A 214 -18.11 -4.60 -17.11
CA ARG A 214 -17.29 -4.90 -18.29
C ARG A 214 -17.94 -4.29 -19.52
N THR A 215 -17.82 -2.97 -19.63
CA THR A 215 -18.23 -2.17 -20.79
C THR A 215 -17.72 -2.84 -22.08
N PRO A 216 -18.60 -3.28 -23.00
CA PRO A 216 -18.13 -3.83 -24.26
C PRO A 216 -17.54 -2.69 -25.09
N PHE A 217 -16.23 -2.71 -25.27
CA PHE A 217 -15.53 -1.95 -26.30
C PHE A 217 -16.21 -2.22 -27.66
N ARG A 218 -16.97 -1.24 -28.16
CA ARG A 218 -17.38 -1.20 -29.57
C ARG A 218 -16.18 -0.80 -30.43
N GLN A 219 -15.36 -1.79 -30.81
CA GLN A 219 -14.74 -1.80 -32.14
C GLN A 219 -15.89 -1.98 -33.16
N SER A 220 -15.97 -1.36 -34.35
CA SER A 220 -15.06 -0.51 -35.11
C SER A 220 -15.81 -0.05 -36.38
N SER A 221 -15.45 1.12 -36.92
CA SER A 221 -15.22 1.36 -38.36
C SER A 221 -16.34 1.27 -39.42
N LEU A 222 -16.56 2.45 -40.03
CA LEU A 222 -16.55 2.76 -41.48
C LEU A 222 -17.79 2.51 -42.37
N LYS A 223 -18.23 3.65 -42.96
CA LYS A 223 -18.68 3.89 -44.35
C LYS A 223 -20.02 3.30 -44.81
N LYS A 224 -21.00 4.18 -45.14
CA LYS A 224 -21.19 4.85 -46.46
C LYS A 224 -22.69 5.12 -46.71
N GLY A 225 -23.01 6.26 -47.34
CA GLY A 225 -24.15 6.36 -48.26
C GLY A 225 -25.24 7.35 -47.87
N SER A 226 -25.13 8.57 -48.39
CA SER A 226 -26.30 9.38 -48.71
C SER A 226 -27.09 8.72 -49.83
N LYS A 227 -28.42 8.68 -49.71
CA LYS A 227 -29.39 8.90 -50.81
C LYS A 227 -30.83 8.95 -50.28
N SER A 228 -31.57 9.77 -50.99
CA SER A 228 -32.94 10.26 -50.90
C SER A 228 -34.04 9.19 -51.00
N ASP A 229 -35.20 9.58 -50.44
CA ASP A 229 -36.58 9.27 -50.82
C ASP A 229 -36.95 7.87 -51.34
N GLN A 230 -37.84 7.20 -50.62
CA GLN A 230 -39.18 6.87 -51.14
C GLN A 230 -40.10 6.23 -50.10
N LEU A 231 -41.36 6.60 -50.21
CA LEU A 231 -42.53 6.12 -49.50
C LEU A 231 -42.68 4.60 -49.60
N ALA A 232 -42.75 3.92 -48.46
CA ALA A 232 -43.38 2.62 -48.34
C ALA A 232 -43.95 2.45 -46.94
N SER A 233 -45.26 2.22 -46.89
CA SER A 233 -46.02 1.84 -45.71
C SER A 233 -45.36 0.65 -45.01
N ARG A 234 -44.62 0.91 -43.94
CA ARG A 234 -44.16 -0.09 -42.98
C ARG A 234 -44.63 0.37 -41.61
N ARG A 235 -45.54 -0.40 -41.03
CA ARG A 235 -45.92 -0.31 -39.61
C ARG A 235 -44.68 -0.62 -38.78
N HIS A 236 -43.84 0.40 -38.56
CA HIS A 236 -42.73 0.32 -37.63
C HIS A 236 -43.30 0.36 -36.20
N ALA A 237 -42.82 -0.53 -35.34
CA ALA A 237 -43.13 -0.47 -33.92
C ALA A 237 -42.83 0.93 -33.39
N SER A 238 -43.76 1.51 -32.64
CA SER A 238 -43.56 2.80 -31.99
C SER A 238 -42.31 2.71 -31.12
N ARG A 239 -41.44 3.70 -31.28
CA ARG A 239 -40.24 3.85 -30.45
C ARG A 239 -40.74 4.14 -29.02
N PRO A 240 -40.52 3.26 -28.03
CA PRO A 240 -41.02 3.49 -26.69
C PRO A 240 -40.42 4.78 -26.16
N GLU A 241 -41.29 5.63 -25.63
CA GLU A 241 -40.92 6.87 -24.97
C GLU A 241 -39.99 6.55 -23.79
N THR A 242 -38.95 7.35 -23.61
CA THR A 242 -37.98 7.14 -22.55
C THR A 242 -38.67 7.35 -21.21
N LEU A 243 -38.94 6.27 -20.47
CA LEU A 243 -39.43 6.39 -19.10
C LEU A 243 -38.41 7.17 -18.27
N ALA A 244 -38.91 8.13 -17.49
CA ALA A 244 -38.14 8.76 -16.43
C ALA A 244 -37.64 7.67 -15.45
N MET A 245 -36.40 7.79 -14.99
CA MET A 245 -35.69 6.77 -14.22
C MET A 245 -36.14 6.74 -12.74
N ASP A 246 -37.44 6.80 -12.50
CA ASP A 246 -38.03 7.01 -11.18
C ASP A 246 -38.34 5.66 -10.51
N PHE A 247 -37.50 4.66 -10.74
CA PHE A 247 -37.69 3.30 -10.21
C PHE A 247 -36.90 3.11 -8.93
N ALA A 248 -37.60 3.07 -7.79
CA ALA A 248 -37.01 2.72 -6.50
C ALA A 248 -36.56 1.24 -6.43
N VAL A 249 -37.11 0.38 -7.28
CA VAL A 249 -36.80 -1.06 -7.36
C VAL A 249 -36.60 -1.48 -8.82
N ARG A 250 -35.44 -2.09 -9.11
CA ARG A 250 -35.06 -2.51 -10.46
C ARG A 250 -35.92 -3.70 -10.94
N PRO A 251 -36.55 -3.62 -12.13
CA PRO A 251 -37.34 -4.73 -12.66
C PRO A 251 -36.46 -5.96 -12.89
N GLN A 252 -36.91 -7.11 -12.38
CA GLN A 252 -36.18 -8.38 -12.51
C GLN A 252 -36.35 -8.95 -13.92
N SER A 253 -35.22 -9.32 -14.53
CA SER A 253 -35.21 -9.97 -15.85
C SER A 253 -35.84 -11.36 -15.76
N LYS A 254 -36.80 -11.66 -16.65
CA LYS A 254 -37.38 -13.00 -16.80
C LYS A 254 -36.51 -13.96 -17.62
N ILE A 255 -35.31 -13.53 -18.03
CA ILE A 255 -34.41 -14.30 -18.90
C ILE A 255 -33.36 -14.97 -18.02
N ASN A 256 -33.32 -16.31 -18.03
CA ASN A 256 -32.32 -17.08 -17.30
C ASN A 256 -30.94 -16.95 -17.99
N PRO A 257 -29.92 -16.38 -17.33
CA PRO A 257 -28.59 -16.17 -17.92
C PRO A 257 -27.88 -17.48 -18.31
N GLU A 258 -28.20 -18.58 -17.63
CA GLU A 258 -27.63 -19.89 -17.92
C GLU A 258 -28.14 -20.46 -19.26
N GLU A 259 -29.40 -20.21 -19.59
CA GLU A 259 -30.00 -20.63 -20.86
C GLU A 259 -29.41 -19.88 -22.05
N VAL A 260 -29.16 -18.57 -21.90
CA VAL A 260 -28.50 -17.74 -22.91
C VAL A 260 -27.06 -18.24 -23.16
N ARG A 261 -26.33 -18.55 -22.09
CA ARG A 261 -24.97 -19.11 -22.17
C ARG A 261 -24.96 -20.50 -22.82
N ALA A 262 -25.93 -21.35 -22.48
CA ALA A 262 -26.09 -22.67 -23.08
C ALA A 262 -26.38 -22.57 -24.59
N ARG A 263 -27.25 -21.65 -24.99
CA ARG A 263 -27.57 -21.39 -26.40
C ARG A 263 -26.34 -20.90 -27.18
N ALA A 264 -25.55 -20.00 -26.60
CA ALA A 264 -24.30 -19.54 -27.22
C ALA A 264 -23.29 -20.68 -27.41
N LYS A 265 -23.13 -21.58 -26.41
CA LYS A 265 -22.28 -22.76 -26.52
C LYS A 265 -22.73 -23.73 -27.63
N ARG A 266 -24.05 -23.95 -27.77
CA ARG A 266 -24.61 -24.78 -28.86
C ARG A 266 -24.28 -24.21 -30.24
N VAL A 267 -24.41 -22.89 -30.43
CA VAL A 267 -24.07 -22.23 -31.70
C VAL A 267 -22.58 -22.40 -32.06
N VAL A 268 -21.68 -22.28 -31.08
CA VAL A 268 -20.23 -22.49 -31.29
C VAL A 268 -19.94 -23.96 -31.66
N HIS A 269 -20.59 -24.90 -30.98
CA HIS A 269 -20.44 -26.33 -31.26
C HIS A 269 -20.93 -26.69 -32.68
N ASP A 270 -22.09 -26.17 -33.08
CA ASP A 270 -22.64 -26.38 -34.43
C ASP A 270 -21.75 -25.78 -35.52
N GLN A 271 -21.13 -24.61 -35.27
CA GLN A 271 -20.16 -24.02 -36.19
C GLN A 271 -18.93 -24.92 -36.38
N ARG A 272 -18.43 -25.54 -35.29
CA ARG A 272 -17.30 -26.48 -35.33
C ARG A 272 -17.67 -27.75 -36.11
N ARG A 273 -18.89 -28.26 -35.92
CA ARG A 273 -19.40 -29.44 -36.63
C ARG A 273 -19.54 -29.20 -38.14
N LEU A 274 -20.06 -28.04 -38.53
CA LEU A 274 -20.17 -27.64 -39.95
C LEU A 274 -18.79 -27.53 -40.62
N LYS A 275 -17.79 -26.96 -39.95
CA LYS A 275 -16.42 -26.87 -40.46
C LYS A 275 -15.79 -28.25 -40.67
N MET A 276 -15.99 -29.17 -39.73
CA MET A 276 -15.49 -30.54 -39.83
C MET A 276 -16.14 -31.30 -41.01
N ASN A 277 -17.47 -31.20 -41.16
CA ASN A 277 -18.18 -31.83 -42.27
C ASN A 277 -17.73 -31.27 -43.63
N LYS A 278 -17.52 -29.96 -43.73
CA LYS A 278 -16.97 -29.33 -44.94
C LYS A 278 -15.57 -29.87 -45.28
N LYS A 279 -14.71 -30.06 -44.28
CA LYS A 279 -13.36 -30.62 -44.48
C LYS A 279 -13.41 -32.08 -44.92
N LEU A 280 -14.35 -32.86 -44.38
CA LEU A 280 -14.56 -34.26 -44.79
C LEU A 280 -15.05 -34.35 -46.24
N GLN A 281 -15.93 -33.44 -46.67
CA GLN A 281 -16.42 -33.39 -48.05
C GLN A 281 -15.31 -33.06 -49.05
N GLN A 282 -14.44 -32.10 -48.72
CA GLN A 282 -13.25 -31.79 -49.53
C GLN A 282 -12.27 -32.97 -49.64
N LEU A 283 -12.14 -33.77 -48.57
CA LEU A 283 -11.32 -34.99 -48.61
C LEU A 283 -11.95 -36.08 -49.48
N LYS A 284 -13.27 -36.22 -49.46
CA LYS A 284 -14.00 -37.15 -50.34
C LYS A 284 -13.87 -36.75 -51.81
N GLU A 285 -14.00 -35.46 -52.12
CA GLU A 285 -13.81 -34.92 -53.47
C GLU A 285 -12.39 -35.16 -53.99
N LYS A 286 -11.37 -34.88 -53.17
CA LYS A 286 -9.96 -35.18 -53.49
C LYS A 286 -9.70 -36.68 -53.67
N ARG A 287 -10.36 -37.53 -52.89
CA ARG A 287 -10.22 -38.99 -53.01
C ARG A 287 -10.90 -39.55 -54.27
N CYS A 288 -11.97 -38.93 -54.75
CA CYS A 288 -12.59 -39.28 -56.04
C CYS A 288 -11.75 -38.82 -57.24
N SER A 289 -11.06 -37.67 -57.16
CA SER A 289 -10.21 -37.20 -58.27
C SER A 289 -8.96 -38.05 -58.49
N PHE A 290 -8.46 -38.74 -57.45
CA PHE A 290 -7.30 -39.63 -57.54
C PHE A 290 -7.63 -41.05 -58.04
N ARG A 291 -8.91 -41.38 -58.27
CA ARG A 291 -9.34 -42.76 -58.59
C ARG A 291 -9.70 -42.98 -60.07
N HIS A 292 -9.33 -42.06 -60.95
CA HIS A 292 -9.39 -42.25 -62.41
C HIS A 292 -8.08 -41.81 -63.06
N PRO A 293 -7.13 -42.73 -63.30
CA PRO A 293 -6.11 -42.55 -64.30
C PRO A 293 -6.58 -43.19 -65.61
N SER A 294 -6.56 -42.43 -66.70
CA SER A 294 -6.45 -42.93 -68.07
C SER A 294 -5.32 -42.17 -68.73
#